data_AF-A0A3D1P6J6-F1
#
_entry.id   AF-A0A3D1P6J6-F1
#
_cell.length_a   1.000
_cell.length_b   1.000
_cell.length_c   1.000
_cell.angle_alpha   90.00
_cell.angle_beta   90.00
_cell.angle_gamma   90.00
#
_symmetry.space_group_name_H-M   'P 1'
#
loop_
_entity.id
_entity.type
_entity.pdbx_description
1 polymer ?
#
loop_
_entity_poly.entity_id
_entity_poly.type
_entity_poly.pdbx_seq_one_letter_code
_entity_poly.pdbx_strand_id
1 'polypeptide(L)'
;YNHEIEAVVEEIDSVDVSYTAACAVREAKGNTDKLAIFFSASSVEEKHLIELIKQIRQIVVAKVGANPDYLIPVEKEVIPKTAIGKIQRSQLSKLFENGEFNSILKKLDILLKNANTLPDWFYRQTWQPKEVVTLSTQPLTSSTLVFLDRFGLGESICAELSRQQQPYISIELGDDFAKLERDRYQIDPQNPDCYRQLFQSFLKENLQIGQILHLWNYDNYSGEISSPEALEQSLGRGIYSLLFLIQALAKEQGSKQPVRLLVAASHTQPTSPSDKVAPEKAPILGVVKAVSQELPWLDCRHVDLSLDSV
;
A
#
# COMPACT_ATOMS: atom_id res chain seq x y z
N TYR A 1 -46.22 -17.62 -18.09
CA TYR A 1 -45.34 -17.00 -17.10
C TYR A 1 -44.80 -15.64 -17.53
N ASN A 2 -44.28 -15.45 -18.76
CA ASN A 2 -43.72 -14.14 -19.16
C ASN A 2 -44.68 -12.96 -18.96
N HIS A 3 -45.94 -13.09 -19.40
CA HIS A 3 -46.96 -12.04 -19.23
C HIS A 3 -47.32 -11.75 -17.76
N GLU A 4 -47.21 -12.75 -16.89
CA GLU A 4 -47.48 -12.61 -15.46
C GLU A 4 -46.32 -11.88 -14.76
N ILE A 5 -45.07 -12.23 -15.10
CA ILE A 5 -43.87 -11.50 -14.64
C ILE A 5 -43.94 -10.04 -15.08
N GLU A 6 -44.25 -9.78 -16.35
CA GLU A 6 -44.36 -8.42 -16.89
C GLU A 6 -45.44 -7.61 -16.18
N ALA A 7 -46.64 -8.18 -16.00
CA ALA A 7 -47.72 -7.51 -15.28
C ALA A 7 -47.33 -7.14 -13.85
N VAL A 8 -46.65 -8.04 -13.12
CA VAL A 8 -46.18 -7.80 -11.76
C VAL A 8 -45.13 -6.66 -11.71
N VAL A 9 -44.26 -6.57 -12.70
CA VAL A 9 -43.25 -5.51 -12.78
C VAL A 9 -43.89 -4.16 -13.14
N GLU A 10 -44.89 -4.15 -14.02
CA GLU A 10 -45.63 -2.97 -14.44
C GLU A 10 -46.59 -2.42 -13.36
N GLU A 11 -46.79 -3.13 -12.23
CA GLU A 11 -47.47 -2.58 -11.05
C GLU A 11 -46.63 -1.52 -10.31
N ILE A 12 -45.32 -1.42 -10.58
CA ILE A 12 -44.45 -0.42 -9.98
C ILE A 12 -44.61 0.91 -10.72
N ASP A 13 -45.05 1.95 -10.03
CA ASP A 13 -45.37 3.28 -10.61
C ASP A 13 -44.24 3.89 -11.47
N SER A 14 -42.98 3.58 -11.17
CA SER A 14 -41.81 4.10 -11.91
C SER A 14 -41.48 3.33 -13.20
N VAL A 15 -42.17 2.22 -13.47
CA VAL A 15 -41.97 1.41 -14.68
C VAL A 15 -43.02 1.78 -15.73
N ASP A 16 -42.58 1.96 -16.97
CA ASP A 16 -43.46 2.28 -18.08
C ASP A 16 -44.32 1.07 -18.48
N VAL A 17 -45.64 1.22 -18.33
CA VAL A 17 -46.63 0.20 -18.69
C VAL A 17 -46.55 -0.15 -20.17
N SER A 18 -46.70 -1.42 -20.51
CA SER A 18 -46.51 -1.99 -21.86
C SER A 18 -45.05 -1.97 -22.35
N TYR A 19 -44.08 -1.53 -21.54
CA TYR A 19 -42.65 -1.51 -21.88
C TYR A 19 -41.83 -2.37 -20.90
N THR A 20 -42.37 -3.54 -20.55
CA THR A 20 -41.65 -4.60 -19.84
C THR A 20 -41.69 -5.91 -20.62
N ALA A 21 -40.56 -6.60 -20.72
CA ALA A 21 -40.43 -7.87 -21.41
C ALA A 21 -39.64 -8.88 -20.56
N ALA A 22 -40.27 -9.99 -20.19
CA ALA A 22 -39.61 -11.11 -19.53
C ALA A 22 -39.31 -12.22 -20.54
N CYS A 23 -38.05 -12.62 -20.69
CA CYS A 23 -37.67 -13.72 -21.58
C CYS A 23 -36.46 -14.51 -21.08
N ALA A 24 -36.34 -15.74 -21.58
CA ALA A 24 -35.16 -16.56 -21.40
C ALA A 24 -34.04 -16.02 -22.29
N VAL A 25 -32.84 -15.90 -21.73
CA VAL A 25 -31.62 -15.50 -22.43
C VAL A 25 -30.49 -16.46 -22.11
N ARG A 26 -29.50 -16.53 -23.00
CA ARG A 26 -28.27 -17.32 -22.81
C ARG A 26 -27.06 -16.42 -22.85
N GLU A 27 -26.14 -16.64 -21.92
CA GLU A 27 -24.79 -16.10 -22.05
C GLU A 27 -24.03 -16.90 -23.11
N ALA A 28 -23.08 -16.26 -23.81
CA ALA A 28 -22.30 -16.88 -24.88
C ALA A 28 -21.55 -18.17 -24.48
N LYS A 29 -21.35 -18.43 -23.17
CA LYS A 29 -20.68 -19.62 -22.62
C LYS A 29 -21.57 -20.44 -21.68
N GLY A 30 -22.86 -20.10 -21.55
CA GLY A 30 -23.80 -20.76 -20.65
C GLY A 30 -24.59 -21.86 -21.33
N ASN A 31 -24.80 -22.98 -20.63
CA ASN A 31 -25.66 -24.09 -21.10
C ASN A 31 -27.08 -24.04 -20.52
N THR A 32 -27.40 -23.02 -19.71
CA THR A 32 -28.70 -22.89 -19.03
C THR A 32 -29.37 -21.59 -19.43
N ASP A 33 -30.69 -21.66 -19.61
CA ASP A 33 -31.53 -20.48 -19.79
C ASP A 33 -31.56 -19.68 -18.48
N LYS A 34 -31.35 -18.37 -18.59
CA LYS A 34 -31.45 -17.40 -17.50
C LYS A 34 -32.64 -16.48 -17.73
N LEU A 35 -33.29 -16.04 -16.65
CA LEU A 35 -34.42 -15.11 -16.74
C LEU A 35 -33.89 -13.67 -16.85
N ALA A 36 -34.12 -13.02 -17.99
CA ALA A 36 -33.92 -11.59 -18.13
C ALA A 36 -35.26 -10.85 -18.17
N ILE A 37 -35.32 -9.72 -17.46
CA ILE A 37 -36.43 -8.78 -17.53
C ILE A 37 -35.86 -7.46 -18.07
N PHE A 38 -36.32 -7.09 -19.25
CA PHE A 38 -36.07 -5.78 -19.85
C PHE A 38 -37.22 -4.87 -19.45
N PHE A 39 -36.93 -3.69 -18.94
CA PHE A 39 -37.96 -2.75 -18.53
C PHE A 39 -37.55 -1.32 -18.89
N SER A 40 -38.54 -0.49 -19.19
CA SER A 40 -38.32 0.94 -19.36
C SER A 40 -38.80 1.70 -18.14
N ALA A 41 -38.01 2.66 -17.69
CA ALA A 41 -38.32 3.53 -16.58
C ALA A 41 -37.88 4.94 -16.95
N SER A 42 -38.85 5.80 -17.23
CA SER A 42 -38.61 7.17 -17.69
C SER A 42 -37.79 7.97 -16.66
N SER A 43 -36.60 8.44 -17.05
CA SER A 43 -35.73 9.38 -16.33
C SER A 43 -35.54 9.08 -14.83
N VAL A 44 -34.86 7.99 -14.54
CA VAL A 44 -34.50 7.61 -13.16
C VAL A 44 -33.04 7.95 -12.89
N GLU A 45 -32.75 8.78 -11.88
CA GLU A 45 -31.38 9.00 -11.39
C GLU A 45 -30.72 7.68 -10.96
N GLU A 46 -29.39 7.56 -11.03
CA GLU A 46 -28.70 6.30 -10.73
C GLU A 46 -29.04 5.69 -9.36
N LYS A 47 -29.22 6.54 -8.34
CA LYS A 47 -29.62 6.09 -6.99
C LYS A 47 -31.01 5.46 -6.98
N HIS A 48 -31.98 6.11 -7.64
CA HIS A 48 -33.35 5.62 -7.75
C HIS A 48 -33.42 4.36 -8.63
N LEU A 49 -32.53 4.21 -9.62
CA LEU A 49 -32.45 3.02 -10.46
C LEU A 49 -32.03 1.78 -9.65
N ILE A 50 -31.07 1.94 -8.73
CA ILE A 50 -30.64 0.85 -7.84
C ILE A 50 -31.80 0.39 -6.94
N GLU A 51 -32.56 1.35 -6.38
CA GLU A 51 -33.73 1.05 -5.54
C GLU A 51 -34.83 0.36 -6.36
N LEU A 52 -35.10 0.85 -7.57
CA LEU A 52 -36.07 0.25 -8.49
C LEU A 52 -35.70 -1.19 -8.86
N ILE A 53 -34.43 -1.46 -9.20
CA ILE A 53 -33.96 -2.81 -9.51
C ILE A 53 -34.13 -3.75 -8.32
N LYS A 54 -33.87 -3.28 -7.09
CA LYS A 54 -34.11 -4.06 -5.87
C LYS A 54 -35.60 -4.32 -5.66
N GLN A 55 -36.45 -3.32 -5.88
CA GLN A 55 -37.90 -3.43 -5.76
C GLN A 55 -38.48 -4.42 -6.77
N ILE A 56 -38.08 -4.32 -8.05
CA ILE A 56 -38.46 -5.26 -9.11
C ILE A 56 -38.07 -6.70 -8.72
N ARG A 57 -36.84 -6.91 -8.27
CA ARG A 57 -36.39 -8.24 -7.83
C ARG A 57 -37.26 -8.78 -6.69
N GLN A 58 -37.53 -7.95 -5.68
CA GLN A 58 -38.33 -8.34 -4.51
C GLN A 58 -39.76 -8.72 -4.90
N ILE A 59 -40.43 -7.91 -5.73
CA ILE A 59 -41.82 -8.16 -6.09
C ILE A 59 -41.96 -9.40 -6.99
N VAL A 60 -41.04 -9.61 -7.93
CA VAL A 60 -41.06 -10.80 -8.81
C VAL A 60 -40.82 -12.08 -8.01
N VAL A 61 -39.86 -12.06 -7.06
CA VAL A 61 -39.62 -13.20 -6.16
C VAL A 61 -40.84 -13.45 -5.27
N ALA A 62 -41.45 -12.40 -4.72
CA ALA A 62 -42.56 -12.54 -3.77
C ALA A 62 -43.86 -13.01 -4.43
N LYS A 63 -44.21 -12.49 -5.62
CA LYS A 63 -45.49 -12.78 -6.30
C LYS A 63 -45.42 -13.96 -7.26
N VAL A 64 -44.30 -14.11 -7.98
CA VAL A 64 -44.15 -15.12 -9.04
C VAL A 64 -43.28 -16.30 -8.58
N GLY A 65 -42.45 -16.13 -7.55
CA GLY A 65 -41.54 -17.17 -7.06
C GLY A 65 -40.29 -17.38 -7.92
N ALA A 66 -40.07 -16.54 -8.93
CA ALA A 66 -38.88 -16.57 -9.80
C ALA A 66 -37.88 -15.49 -9.39
N ASN A 67 -36.58 -15.80 -9.38
CA ASN A 67 -35.52 -14.82 -9.15
C ASN A 67 -34.88 -14.43 -10.49
N PRO A 68 -35.07 -13.19 -10.99
CA PRO A 68 -34.50 -12.78 -12.27
C PRO A 68 -32.97 -12.75 -12.24
N ASP A 69 -32.31 -13.35 -13.22
CA ASP A 69 -30.85 -13.26 -13.35
C ASP A 69 -30.43 -11.86 -13.79
N TYR A 70 -31.15 -11.28 -14.75
CA TYR A 70 -30.89 -9.94 -15.28
C TYR A 70 -32.11 -9.04 -15.18
N LEU A 71 -31.90 -7.82 -14.70
CA LEU A 71 -32.87 -6.72 -14.70
C LEU A 71 -32.24 -5.58 -15.49
N ILE A 72 -32.68 -5.39 -16.73
CA ILE A 72 -31.98 -4.56 -17.71
C ILE A 72 -32.87 -3.35 -18.03
N PRO A 73 -32.54 -2.15 -17.50
CA PRO A 73 -33.23 -0.93 -17.85
C PRO A 73 -32.87 -0.54 -19.28
N VAL A 74 -33.87 -0.27 -20.11
CA VAL A 74 -33.70 0.15 -21.51
C VAL A 74 -34.67 1.27 -21.87
N GLU A 75 -34.31 2.08 -22.85
CA GLU A 75 -35.23 3.07 -23.44
C GLU A 75 -36.40 2.38 -24.14
N LYS A 76 -37.54 3.07 -24.27
CA LYS A 76 -38.78 2.51 -24.85
C LYS A 76 -38.58 1.98 -26.27
N GLU A 77 -37.74 2.65 -27.05
CA GLU A 77 -37.44 2.35 -28.45
C GLU A 77 -36.69 1.02 -28.60
N VAL A 78 -35.99 0.59 -27.56
CA VAL A 78 -35.22 -0.65 -27.53
C VAL A 78 -36.12 -1.87 -27.35
N ILE A 79 -37.33 -1.71 -26.81
CA ILE A 79 -38.29 -2.81 -26.62
C ILE A 79 -39.13 -2.96 -27.90
N PRO A 80 -38.82 -3.95 -28.76
CA PRO A 80 -39.44 -4.06 -30.07
C PRO A 80 -40.90 -4.51 -29.93
N LYS A 81 -41.81 -3.80 -30.62
CA LYS A 81 -43.22 -4.15 -30.75
C LYS A 81 -43.57 -4.47 -32.20
N THR A 82 -44.55 -5.35 -32.42
CA THR A 82 -45.15 -5.56 -33.74
C THR A 82 -46.11 -4.42 -34.08
N ALA A 83 -46.57 -4.33 -35.34
CA ALA A 83 -47.55 -3.33 -35.76
C ALA A 83 -48.87 -3.36 -34.95
N ILE A 84 -49.18 -4.48 -34.30
CA ILE A 84 -50.35 -4.66 -33.43
C ILE A 84 -50.02 -4.48 -31.93
N GLY A 85 -48.84 -3.96 -31.60
CA GLY A 85 -48.42 -3.64 -30.23
C GLY A 85 -47.87 -4.81 -29.41
N LYS A 86 -47.67 -6.01 -29.99
CA LYS A 86 -47.11 -7.16 -29.26
C LYS A 86 -45.59 -7.05 -29.10
N ILE A 87 -45.07 -7.22 -27.89
CA ILE A 87 -43.64 -7.25 -27.60
C ILE A 87 -42.95 -8.46 -28.26
N GLN A 88 -41.87 -8.22 -28.99
CA GLN A 88 -41.07 -9.24 -29.68
C GLN A 88 -39.92 -9.77 -28.80
N ARG A 89 -40.25 -10.58 -27.79
CA ARG A 89 -39.28 -11.15 -26.82
C ARG A 89 -38.11 -11.91 -27.46
N SER A 90 -38.37 -12.64 -28.54
CA SER A 90 -37.32 -13.38 -29.26
C SER A 90 -36.26 -12.47 -29.88
N GLN A 91 -36.61 -11.23 -30.22
CA GLN A 91 -35.65 -10.24 -30.70
C GLN A 91 -34.79 -9.72 -29.54
N LEU A 92 -35.37 -9.47 -28.35
CA LEU A 92 -34.62 -9.08 -27.16
C LEU A 92 -33.64 -10.18 -26.72
N SER A 93 -34.06 -11.45 -26.74
CA SER A 93 -33.16 -12.57 -26.44
C SER A 93 -31.97 -12.61 -27.42
N LYS A 94 -32.20 -12.40 -28.71
CA LYS A 94 -31.12 -12.33 -29.72
C LYS A 94 -30.19 -11.14 -29.50
N LEU A 95 -30.73 -9.96 -29.19
CA LEU A 95 -29.93 -8.77 -28.90
C LEU A 95 -29.04 -8.99 -27.65
N PHE A 96 -29.57 -9.68 -26.64
CA PHE A 96 -28.81 -10.07 -25.46
C PHE A 96 -27.69 -11.05 -25.79
N GLU A 97 -28.00 -12.11 -26.53
CA GLU A 97 -27.02 -13.12 -26.95
C GLU A 97 -25.92 -12.53 -27.83
N ASN A 98 -26.24 -11.51 -28.63
CA ASN A 98 -25.27 -10.75 -29.43
C ASN A 98 -24.44 -9.74 -28.62
N GLY A 99 -24.74 -9.55 -27.33
CA GLY A 99 -23.98 -8.67 -26.43
C GLY A 99 -24.35 -7.19 -26.50
N GLU A 100 -25.48 -6.83 -27.11
CA GLU A 100 -25.92 -5.43 -27.27
C GLU A 100 -26.16 -4.72 -25.93
N PHE A 101 -26.40 -5.49 -24.86
CA PHE A 101 -26.63 -4.96 -23.50
C PHE A 101 -25.39 -5.02 -22.60
N ASN A 102 -24.22 -5.44 -23.10
CA ASN A 102 -23.00 -5.63 -22.29
C ASN A 102 -22.55 -4.34 -21.56
N SER A 103 -22.71 -3.19 -22.20
CA SER A 103 -22.39 -1.89 -21.60
C SER A 103 -23.30 -1.56 -20.42
N ILE A 104 -24.61 -1.84 -20.56
CA ILE A 104 -25.61 -1.66 -19.51
C ILE A 104 -25.34 -2.62 -18.36
N LEU A 105 -25.11 -3.90 -18.65
CA LEU A 105 -24.79 -4.92 -17.65
C LEU A 105 -23.55 -4.55 -16.83
N LYS A 106 -22.46 -4.12 -17.50
CA LYS A 106 -21.24 -3.68 -16.82
C LYS A 106 -21.49 -2.46 -15.92
N LYS A 107 -22.30 -1.50 -16.37
CA LYS A 107 -22.67 -0.33 -15.56
C LYS A 107 -23.48 -0.75 -14.33
N LEU A 108 -24.45 -1.65 -14.50
CA LEU A 108 -25.25 -2.19 -13.40
C LEU A 108 -24.41 -2.97 -12.40
N ASP A 109 -23.47 -3.79 -12.87
CA ASP A 109 -22.55 -4.51 -11.98
C ASP A 109 -21.84 -3.53 -11.05
N ILE A 110 -21.20 -2.50 -11.62
CA ILE A 110 -20.46 -1.46 -10.89
C ILE A 110 -21.35 -0.73 -9.89
N LEU A 111 -22.55 -0.30 -10.32
CA LEU A 111 -23.50 0.43 -9.49
C LEU A 111 -24.02 -0.42 -8.32
N LEU A 112 -24.29 -1.70 -8.57
CA LEU A 112 -24.79 -2.64 -7.57
C LEU A 112 -23.68 -3.20 -6.67
N LYS A 113 -22.40 -2.97 -7.01
CA LYS A 113 -21.23 -3.51 -6.30
C LYS A 113 -21.36 -5.03 -6.07
N ASN A 114 -21.84 -5.73 -7.09
CA ASN A 114 -22.13 -7.17 -7.00
C ASN A 114 -20.86 -8.00 -7.23
N ALA A 115 -21.02 -9.32 -7.34
CA ALA A 115 -19.92 -10.27 -7.53
C ALA A 115 -19.07 -10.05 -8.80
N ASN A 116 -19.57 -9.30 -9.78
CA ASN A 116 -18.86 -8.97 -11.01
C ASN A 116 -18.04 -7.66 -10.89
N THR A 117 -18.08 -7.00 -9.74
CA THR A 117 -17.39 -5.72 -9.51
C THR A 117 -16.18 -5.91 -8.62
N LEU A 118 -15.03 -5.54 -9.17
CA LEU A 118 -13.82 -5.41 -8.39
C LEU A 118 -13.80 -4.01 -7.72
N PRO A 119 -13.78 -3.90 -6.38
CA PRO A 119 -13.76 -2.61 -5.70
C PRO A 119 -12.52 -1.77 -6.05
N ASP A 120 -12.65 -0.44 -5.93
CA ASP A 120 -11.53 0.49 -6.12
C ASP A 120 -10.67 0.56 -4.85
N TRP A 121 -9.85 -0.48 -4.67
CA TRP A 121 -8.98 -0.68 -3.50
C TRP A 121 -7.53 -0.99 -3.88
N PHE A 122 -7.14 -0.70 -5.12
CA PHE A 122 -5.76 -0.83 -5.58
C PHE A 122 -5.03 0.49 -5.39
N TYR A 123 -3.87 0.40 -4.76
CA TYR A 123 -3.02 1.56 -4.51
C TYR A 123 -1.64 1.31 -5.09
N ARG A 124 -0.97 2.38 -5.51
CA ARG A 124 0.45 2.38 -5.86
C ARG A 124 1.17 3.46 -5.07
N GLN A 125 2.41 3.18 -4.69
CA GLN A 125 3.27 4.19 -4.08
C GLN A 125 3.68 5.23 -5.13
N THR A 126 3.62 6.51 -4.76
CA THR A 126 4.08 7.62 -5.61
C THR A 126 4.91 8.58 -4.77
N TRP A 127 6.06 8.99 -5.28
CA TRP A 127 6.86 10.06 -4.68
C TRP A 127 6.31 11.41 -5.10
N GLN A 128 6.19 12.32 -4.13
CA GLN A 128 5.79 13.70 -4.38
C GLN A 128 6.84 14.64 -3.78
N PRO A 129 7.29 15.66 -4.52
CA PRO A 129 8.16 16.69 -3.97
C PRO A 129 7.50 17.33 -2.75
N LYS A 130 8.29 17.50 -1.69
CA LYS A 130 7.84 18.17 -0.47
C LYS A 130 8.97 19.08 0.01
N GLU A 131 8.64 20.34 0.26
CA GLU A 131 9.60 21.30 0.80
C GLU A 131 10.04 20.89 2.20
N VAL A 132 11.34 21.00 2.45
CA VAL A 132 11.92 20.72 3.76
C VAL A 132 11.57 21.88 4.68
N VAL A 133 10.83 21.58 5.76
CA VAL A 133 10.59 22.55 6.82
C VAL A 133 11.80 22.54 7.75
N THR A 134 12.59 23.60 7.72
CA THR A 134 13.68 23.79 8.69
C THR A 134 13.08 24.10 10.05
N LEU A 135 13.00 23.08 10.90
CA LEU A 135 12.64 23.26 12.30
C LEU A 135 13.89 23.73 13.06
N SER A 136 13.71 24.68 13.97
CA SER A 136 14.76 25.07 14.92
C SER A 136 15.17 23.84 15.72
N THR A 137 16.41 23.41 15.56
CA THR A 137 16.99 22.33 16.35
C THR A 137 17.36 22.89 17.71
N GLN A 138 16.66 22.45 18.76
CA GLN A 138 17.19 22.62 20.10
C GLN A 138 18.46 21.76 20.23
N PRO A 139 19.56 22.30 20.78
CA PRO A 139 20.76 21.52 21.01
C PRO A 139 20.42 20.30 21.87
N LEU A 140 20.82 19.12 21.40
CA LEU A 140 20.66 17.89 22.17
C LEU A 140 21.64 17.93 23.34
N THR A 141 21.13 17.70 24.55
CA THR A 141 21.98 17.52 25.74
C THR A 141 22.61 16.12 25.79
N SER A 142 22.12 15.20 24.96
CA SER A 142 22.56 13.82 24.82
C SER A 142 23.55 13.65 23.67
N SER A 143 24.40 12.64 23.73
CA SER A 143 25.35 12.30 22.67
C SER A 143 24.66 11.80 21.40
N THR A 144 25.23 12.16 20.25
CA THR A 144 24.90 11.59 18.94
C THR A 144 25.81 10.40 18.64
N LEU A 145 25.25 9.22 18.43
CA LEU A 145 25.97 8.03 18.00
C LEU A 145 25.99 7.97 16.46
N VAL A 146 27.17 7.91 15.84
CA VAL A 146 27.32 7.94 14.38
C VAL A 146 28.01 6.65 13.92
N PHE A 147 27.30 5.79 13.20
CA PHE A 147 27.90 4.66 12.49
C PHE A 147 28.43 5.15 11.14
N LEU A 148 29.75 5.14 10.99
CA LEU A 148 30.48 5.80 9.90
C LEU A 148 30.36 5.02 8.58
N ASP A 149 30.01 5.72 7.50
CA ASP A 149 30.09 5.21 6.13
C ASP A 149 31.54 5.23 5.60
N ARG A 150 31.74 4.68 4.40
CA ARG A 150 33.05 4.57 3.75
C ARG A 150 33.43 5.78 2.89
N PHE A 151 32.52 6.74 2.70
CA PHE A 151 32.66 7.90 1.80
C PHE A 151 32.89 9.21 2.55
N GLY A 152 32.86 9.19 3.88
CA GLY A 152 33.20 10.33 4.73
C GLY A 152 32.02 11.26 5.04
N LEU A 153 30.78 10.87 4.74
CA LEU A 153 29.60 11.63 5.17
C LEU A 153 29.52 11.68 6.71
N GLY A 154 29.71 10.54 7.38
CA GLY A 154 29.74 10.40 8.83
C GLY A 154 30.86 11.19 9.46
N GLU A 155 32.06 11.15 8.89
CA GLU A 155 33.20 11.96 9.36
C GLU A 155 32.92 13.46 9.22
N SER A 156 32.30 13.87 8.11
CA SER A 156 31.89 15.28 7.90
C SER A 156 30.84 15.72 8.92
N ILE A 157 29.90 14.84 9.28
CA ILE A 157 28.92 15.10 10.34
C ILE A 157 29.59 15.19 11.71
N CYS A 158 30.51 14.29 12.04
CA CYS A 158 31.28 14.34 13.29
C CYS A 158 32.08 15.64 13.41
N ALA A 159 32.73 16.09 12.33
CA ALA A 159 33.45 17.36 12.29
C ALA A 159 32.51 18.56 12.55
N GLU A 160 31.30 18.54 11.99
CA GLU A 160 30.31 19.59 12.21
C GLU A 160 29.75 19.58 13.65
N LEU A 161 29.48 18.40 14.22
CA LEU A 161 29.09 18.26 15.63
C LEU A 161 30.17 18.80 16.57
N SER A 162 31.44 18.49 16.28
CA SER A 162 32.60 19.01 17.01
C SER A 162 32.68 20.54 16.94
N ARG A 163 32.50 21.12 15.74
CA ARG A 163 32.47 22.58 15.53
C ARG A 163 31.36 23.26 16.33
N GLN A 164 30.22 22.59 16.50
CA GLN A 164 29.09 23.06 17.30
C GLN A 164 29.20 22.71 18.80
N GLN A 165 30.30 22.09 19.24
CA GLN A 165 30.51 21.62 20.62
C GLN A 165 29.43 20.65 21.10
N GLN A 166 28.84 19.88 20.17
CA GLN A 166 27.86 18.85 20.50
C GLN A 166 28.56 17.51 20.75
N PRO A 167 28.17 16.77 21.79
CA PRO A 167 28.78 15.48 22.09
C PRO A 167 28.40 14.44 21.02
N TYR A 168 29.39 13.67 20.57
CA TYR A 168 29.19 12.57 19.64
C TYR A 168 30.08 11.37 19.99
N ILE A 169 29.73 10.21 19.42
CA ILE A 169 30.51 8.99 19.49
C ILE A 169 30.48 8.37 18.09
N SER A 170 31.64 8.08 17.50
CA SER A 170 31.75 7.45 16.19
C SER A 170 32.00 5.95 16.30
N ILE A 171 31.31 5.19 15.44
CA ILE A 171 31.38 3.73 15.36
C ILE A 171 31.83 3.34 13.96
N GLU A 172 32.97 2.68 13.86
CA GLU A 172 33.48 2.10 12.61
C GLU A 172 33.26 0.59 12.54
N LEU A 173 33.36 0.05 11.33
CA LEU A 173 33.34 -1.39 11.10
C LEU A 173 34.66 -2.01 11.58
N GLY A 174 34.57 -3.07 12.38
CA GLY A 174 35.70 -3.89 12.79
C GLY A 174 35.33 -5.37 12.85
N ASP A 175 36.25 -6.20 13.36
CA ASP A 175 36.04 -7.65 13.52
C ASP A 175 35.58 -8.03 14.95
N ASP A 176 35.65 -7.11 15.91
CA ASP A 176 35.21 -7.29 17.30
C ASP A 176 34.94 -5.92 17.95
N PHE A 177 34.37 -5.92 19.15
CA PHE A 177 34.20 -4.72 19.95
C PHE A 177 35.56 -4.22 20.47
N ALA A 178 35.90 -2.98 20.16
CA ALA A 178 36.97 -2.28 20.85
C ALA A 178 36.66 -0.79 21.00
N LYS A 179 37.06 -0.24 22.15
CA LYS A 179 37.13 1.21 22.36
C LYS A 179 38.50 1.68 21.88
N LEU A 180 38.51 2.43 20.78
CA LEU A 180 39.74 2.91 20.14
C LEU A 180 40.22 4.21 20.78
N GLU A 181 39.28 5.14 21.00
CA GLU A 181 39.53 6.43 21.65
C GLU A 181 38.39 6.75 22.62
N ARG A 182 38.36 7.96 23.19
CA ARG A 182 37.32 8.37 24.13
C ARG A 182 35.92 8.32 23.52
N ASP A 183 35.81 8.76 22.27
CA ASP A 183 34.60 8.96 21.48
C ASP A 183 34.59 8.12 20.19
N ARG A 184 35.51 7.15 20.05
CA ARG A 184 35.62 6.28 18.87
C ARG A 184 35.66 4.81 19.26
N TYR A 185 34.80 4.02 18.64
CA TYR A 185 34.69 2.58 18.83
C TYR A 185 34.64 1.86 17.50
N GLN A 186 35.00 0.59 17.50
CA GLN A 186 34.74 -0.34 16.41
C GLN A 186 33.88 -1.50 16.91
N ILE A 187 33.06 -2.06 16.02
CA ILE A 187 32.29 -3.29 16.29
C ILE A 187 32.17 -4.16 15.03
N ASP A 188 31.99 -5.46 15.22
CA ASP A 188 31.51 -6.35 14.15
C ASP A 188 30.00 -6.13 13.94
N PRO A 189 29.56 -5.71 12.73
CA PRO A 189 28.14 -5.52 12.42
C PRO A 189 27.29 -6.77 12.63
N GLN A 190 27.87 -7.96 12.45
CA GLN A 190 27.19 -9.25 12.47
C GLN A 190 27.12 -9.87 13.87
N ASN A 191 27.85 -9.32 14.84
CA ASN A 191 27.91 -9.87 16.19
C ASN A 191 27.01 -9.08 17.16
N PRO A 192 25.85 -9.63 17.58
CA PRO A 192 24.95 -8.95 18.52
C PRO A 192 25.59 -8.66 19.88
N ASP A 193 26.61 -9.41 20.29
CA ASP A 193 27.32 -9.17 21.55
C ASP A 193 28.10 -7.86 21.52
N CYS A 194 28.62 -7.44 20.36
CA CYS A 194 29.36 -6.18 20.22
C CYS A 194 28.47 -4.97 20.52
N TYR A 195 27.21 -4.96 20.04
CA TYR A 195 26.25 -3.89 20.35
C TYR A 195 25.91 -3.84 21.83
N ARG A 196 25.78 -5.00 22.48
CA ARG A 196 25.53 -5.06 23.92
C ARG A 196 26.73 -4.49 24.70
N GLN A 197 27.95 -4.90 24.36
CA GLN A 197 29.15 -4.38 24.99
C GLN A 197 29.31 -2.87 24.79
N LEU A 198 28.95 -2.36 23.60
CA LEU A 198 28.93 -0.94 23.30
C LEU A 198 28.01 -0.15 24.25
N PHE A 199 26.74 -0.52 24.34
CA PHE A 199 25.81 0.16 25.24
C PHE A 199 26.15 -0.03 26.73
N GLN A 200 26.71 -1.17 27.12
CA GLN A 200 27.22 -1.38 28.48
C GLN A 200 28.42 -0.47 28.79
N SER A 201 29.31 -0.20 27.83
CA SER A 201 30.36 0.79 27.97
C SER A 201 29.78 2.19 28.21
N PHE A 202 28.74 2.56 27.45
CA PHE A 202 28.07 3.86 27.60
C PHE A 202 27.43 4.01 28.98
N LEU A 203 26.74 2.97 29.47
CA LEU A 203 26.16 2.97 30.81
C LEU A 203 27.22 3.15 31.90
N LYS A 204 28.36 2.47 31.80
CA LYS A 204 29.47 2.60 32.77
C LYS A 204 30.06 4.01 32.81
N GLU A 205 30.05 4.69 31.67
CA GLU A 205 30.56 6.05 31.52
C GLU A 205 29.48 7.14 31.72
N ASN A 206 28.26 6.75 32.10
CA ASN A 206 27.08 7.62 32.19
C ASN A 206 26.81 8.41 30.90
N LEU A 207 27.15 7.83 29.75
CA LEU A 207 26.85 8.38 28.43
C LEU A 207 25.41 8.06 28.05
N GLN A 208 24.69 9.09 27.60
CA GLN A 208 23.30 8.99 27.18
C GLN A 208 23.18 9.27 25.69
N ILE A 209 22.59 8.32 24.95
CA ILE A 209 22.37 8.45 23.52
C ILE A 209 20.97 8.99 23.29
N GLY A 210 20.84 10.14 22.64
CA GLY A 210 19.53 10.70 22.24
C GLY A 210 19.34 10.78 20.74
N GLN A 211 20.42 10.62 19.97
CA GLN A 211 20.36 10.53 18.52
C GLN A 211 21.32 9.46 18.01
N ILE A 212 20.88 8.71 17.00
CA ILE A 212 21.66 7.71 16.30
C ILE A 212 21.56 7.99 14.80
N LEU A 213 22.71 8.08 14.15
CA LEU A 213 22.86 8.15 12.70
C LEU A 213 23.49 6.85 12.23
N HIS A 214 22.74 6.04 11.49
CA HIS A 214 23.23 4.77 10.95
C HIS A 214 23.49 4.92 9.45
N LEU A 215 24.77 4.99 9.06
CA LEU A 215 25.19 5.31 7.69
C LEU A 215 25.84 4.12 6.96
N TRP A 216 25.86 2.91 7.55
CA TRP A 216 26.55 1.76 6.93
C TRP A 216 25.93 1.28 5.62
N ASN A 217 24.69 1.69 5.32
CA ASN A 217 24.01 1.38 4.06
C ASN A 217 24.07 2.53 3.04
N TYR A 218 24.72 3.63 3.38
CA TYR A 218 25.11 4.68 2.45
C TYR A 218 26.40 4.25 1.73
N ASP A 219 26.23 3.57 0.60
CA ASP A 219 27.32 2.96 -0.17
C ASP A 219 27.01 2.90 -1.67
N ASN A 220 28.04 2.85 -2.50
CA ASN A 220 27.93 2.73 -3.95
C ASN A 220 27.07 1.54 -4.37
N TYR A 221 26.35 1.69 -5.47
CA TYR A 221 25.67 0.56 -6.11
C TYR A 221 26.70 -0.45 -6.65
N SER A 222 26.73 -1.63 -6.04
CA SER A 222 27.67 -2.71 -6.37
C SER A 222 27.21 -3.64 -7.50
N GLY A 223 26.05 -3.37 -8.11
CA GLY A 223 25.43 -4.29 -9.06
C GLY A 223 24.47 -5.27 -8.39
N GLU A 224 23.95 -6.21 -9.19
CA GLU A 224 23.12 -7.29 -8.66
C GLU A 224 23.94 -8.23 -7.76
N ILE A 225 23.30 -8.72 -6.70
CA ILE A 225 23.91 -9.68 -5.79
C ILE A 225 24.19 -10.99 -6.53
N SER A 226 25.46 -11.37 -6.59
CA SER A 226 25.96 -12.49 -7.39
C SER A 226 25.93 -13.85 -6.69
N SER A 227 25.75 -13.88 -5.36
CA SER A 227 25.68 -15.13 -4.59
C SER A 227 24.91 -14.96 -3.26
N PRO A 228 24.45 -16.06 -2.64
CA PRO A 228 23.85 -16.03 -1.30
C PRO A 228 24.79 -15.46 -0.22
N GLU A 229 26.09 -15.71 -0.31
CA GLU A 229 27.08 -15.19 0.65
C GLU A 229 27.22 -13.67 0.52
N ALA A 230 27.21 -13.14 -0.71
CA ALA A 230 27.20 -11.69 -0.94
C ALA A 230 25.90 -11.05 -0.41
N LEU A 231 24.76 -11.74 -0.53
CA LEU A 231 23.51 -11.30 0.09
C LEU A 231 23.64 -11.22 1.60
N GLU A 232 24.12 -12.30 2.24
CA GLU A 232 24.26 -12.38 3.70
C GLU A 232 25.18 -11.30 4.26
N GLN A 233 26.30 -11.01 3.58
CA GLN A 233 27.19 -9.91 3.95
C GLN A 233 26.49 -8.54 3.89
N SER A 234 25.67 -8.32 2.86
CA SER A 234 24.91 -7.07 2.71
C SER A 234 23.82 -6.94 3.80
N LEU A 235 23.09 -8.02 4.08
CA LEU A 235 22.09 -8.08 5.15
C LEU A 235 22.73 -7.88 6.54
N GLY A 236 23.92 -8.44 6.76
CA GLY A 236 24.74 -8.28 7.96
C GLY A 236 25.05 -6.82 8.28
N ARG A 237 25.49 -6.06 7.28
CA ARG A 237 25.78 -4.61 7.44
C ARG A 237 24.52 -3.75 7.50
N GLY A 238 23.44 -4.23 6.89
CA GLY A 238 22.15 -3.53 6.86
C GLY A 238 21.20 -3.96 7.96
N ILE A 239 20.23 -4.79 7.60
CA ILE A 239 19.08 -5.09 8.46
C ILE A 239 19.48 -5.77 9.78
N TYR A 240 20.45 -6.68 9.77
CA TYR A 240 20.85 -7.38 11.00
C TYR A 240 21.58 -6.43 11.95
N SER A 241 22.49 -5.61 11.44
CA SER A 241 23.12 -4.54 12.22
C SER A 241 22.08 -3.63 12.88
N LEU A 242 21.09 -3.17 12.11
CA LEU A 242 20.02 -2.30 12.61
C LEU A 242 19.19 -2.99 13.69
N LEU A 243 18.86 -4.27 13.50
CA LEU A 243 18.12 -5.06 14.49
C LEU A 243 18.90 -5.21 15.80
N PHE A 244 20.18 -5.57 15.74
CA PHE A 244 21.02 -5.76 16.91
C PHE A 244 21.23 -4.44 17.68
N LEU A 245 21.42 -3.34 16.96
CA LEU A 245 21.46 -1.99 17.52
C LEU A 245 20.19 -1.66 18.32
N ILE A 246 19.01 -1.87 17.72
CA ILE A 246 17.73 -1.54 18.35
C ILE A 246 17.49 -2.42 19.57
N GLN A 247 17.79 -3.72 19.49
CA GLN A 247 17.67 -4.64 20.62
C GLN A 247 18.59 -4.25 21.78
N ALA A 248 19.85 -3.90 21.50
CA ALA A 248 20.80 -3.49 22.53
C ALA A 248 20.39 -2.15 23.17
N LEU A 249 19.96 -1.17 22.36
CA LEU A 249 19.46 0.12 22.85
C LEU A 249 18.24 -0.07 23.77
N ALA A 250 17.26 -0.86 23.33
CA ALA A 250 16.04 -1.11 24.09
C ALA A 250 16.31 -1.84 25.41
N LYS A 251 17.28 -2.76 25.43
CA LYS A 251 17.65 -3.53 26.62
C LYS A 251 18.46 -2.71 27.63
N GLU A 252 19.48 -1.99 27.19
CA GLU A 252 20.47 -1.38 28.07
C GLU A 252 20.09 0.07 28.44
N GLN A 253 19.65 0.90 27.49
CA GLN A 253 19.21 2.28 27.78
C GLN A 253 17.71 2.34 28.12
N GLY A 254 16.90 1.61 27.36
CA GLY A 254 15.44 1.55 27.51
C GLY A 254 14.74 2.88 27.17
N SER A 255 13.47 2.97 27.56
CA SER A 255 12.54 4.05 27.19
C SER A 255 12.60 5.29 28.08
N LYS A 256 13.69 5.47 28.85
CA LYS A 256 13.81 6.58 29.83
C LYS A 256 13.71 7.96 29.17
N GLN A 257 14.15 8.06 27.91
CA GLN A 257 14.08 9.26 27.10
C GLN A 257 13.87 8.89 25.63
N PRO A 258 13.22 9.76 24.85
CA PRO A 258 13.10 9.54 23.42
C PRO A 258 14.47 9.49 22.74
N VAL A 259 14.63 8.60 21.77
CA VAL A 259 15.83 8.50 20.94
C VAL A 259 15.41 8.71 19.48
N ARG A 260 16.16 9.53 18.75
CA ARG A 260 15.98 9.67 17.29
C ARG A 260 16.93 8.71 16.59
N LEU A 261 16.41 7.85 15.73
CA LEU A 261 17.20 6.96 14.90
C LEU A 261 17.00 7.35 13.44
N LEU A 262 18.03 7.90 12.81
CA LEU A 262 18.05 8.16 11.38
C LEU A 262 18.92 7.10 10.70
N VAL A 263 18.30 6.29 9.84
CA VAL A 263 19.00 5.36 8.97
C VAL A 263 19.16 6.03 7.61
N ALA A 264 20.40 6.32 7.23
CA ALA A 264 20.70 6.81 5.90
C ALA A 264 21.19 5.64 5.04
N ALA A 265 20.61 5.54 3.85
CA ALA A 265 21.01 4.54 2.87
C ALA A 265 21.07 5.18 1.48
N SER A 266 21.51 4.40 0.51
CA SER A 266 21.52 4.77 -0.91
C SER A 266 20.95 3.62 -1.73
N HIS A 267 20.23 3.95 -2.80
CA HIS A 267 19.68 3.00 -3.78
C HIS A 267 18.60 2.06 -3.21
N THR A 268 17.92 2.43 -2.13
CA THR A 268 16.86 1.61 -1.52
C THR A 268 15.47 1.89 -2.10
N GLN A 269 15.25 3.07 -2.68
CA GLN A 269 13.97 3.55 -3.19
C GLN A 269 14.16 4.24 -4.55
N PRO A 270 13.55 3.74 -5.63
CA PRO A 270 13.55 4.46 -6.90
C PRO A 270 12.57 5.64 -6.83
N THR A 271 13.03 6.81 -7.26
CA THR A 271 12.21 8.02 -7.47
C THR A 271 11.98 8.33 -8.94
N SER A 272 12.86 7.82 -9.81
CA SER A 272 12.79 7.84 -11.27
C SER A 272 12.91 6.41 -11.83
N PRO A 273 12.35 6.10 -13.01
CA PRO A 273 12.55 4.82 -13.70
C PRO A 273 14.00 4.47 -14.03
N SER A 274 14.90 5.47 -14.05
CA SER A 274 16.34 5.30 -14.31
C SER A 274 17.15 4.97 -13.06
N ASP A 275 16.55 5.07 -11.87
CA ASP A 275 17.27 4.91 -10.61
C ASP A 275 17.68 3.45 -10.42
N LYS A 276 18.94 3.26 -10.04
CA LYS A 276 19.45 1.96 -9.60
C LYS A 276 18.87 1.64 -8.23
N VAL A 277 18.39 0.41 -8.07
CA VAL A 277 17.84 -0.10 -6.82
C VAL A 277 18.64 -1.30 -6.36
N ALA A 278 19.00 -1.32 -5.08
CA ALA A 278 19.67 -2.38 -4.35
C ALA A 278 18.64 -3.11 -3.48
N PRO A 279 17.99 -4.18 -3.98
CA PRO A 279 16.87 -4.84 -3.30
C PRO A 279 17.25 -5.41 -1.93
N GLU A 280 18.49 -5.81 -1.75
CA GLU A 280 19.04 -6.32 -0.50
C GLU A 280 19.03 -5.30 0.64
N LYS A 281 18.96 -4.00 0.33
CA LYS A 281 18.83 -2.92 1.31
C LYS A 281 17.36 -2.59 1.63
N ALA A 282 16.40 -3.01 0.80
CA ALA A 282 14.97 -2.69 0.96
C ALA A 282 14.35 -3.11 2.31
N PRO A 283 14.77 -4.21 2.97
CA PRO A 283 14.21 -4.61 4.26
C PRO A 283 14.36 -3.57 5.38
N ILE A 284 15.33 -2.65 5.29
CA ILE A 284 15.54 -1.56 6.25
C ILE A 284 14.26 -0.75 6.45
N LEU A 285 13.57 -0.40 5.37
CA LEU A 285 12.34 0.40 5.46
C LEU A 285 11.23 -0.34 6.20
N GLY A 286 11.17 -1.67 6.06
CA GLY A 286 10.24 -2.52 6.80
C GLY A 286 10.50 -2.47 8.30
N VAL A 287 11.77 -2.63 8.72
CA VAL A 287 12.16 -2.58 10.13
C VAL A 287 11.91 -1.20 10.73
N VAL A 288 12.32 -0.13 10.05
CA VAL A 288 12.10 1.25 10.50
C VAL A 288 10.60 1.52 10.76
N LYS A 289 9.72 1.05 9.87
CA LYS A 289 8.26 1.18 10.03
C LYS A 289 7.73 0.35 11.20
N ALA A 290 8.14 -0.91 11.33
CA ALA A 290 7.68 -1.80 12.39
C ALA A 290 8.13 -1.31 13.77
N VAL A 291 9.41 -0.95 13.91
CA VAL A 291 9.99 -0.49 15.18
C VAL A 291 9.33 0.80 15.66
N SER A 292 8.97 1.71 14.76
CA SER A 292 8.25 2.94 15.13
C SER A 292 6.87 2.66 15.76
N GLN A 293 6.26 1.49 15.48
CA GLN A 293 5.00 1.05 16.08
C GLN A 293 5.22 0.25 17.37
N GLU A 294 6.29 -0.55 17.43
CA GLU A 294 6.61 -1.41 18.59
C GLU A 294 7.28 -0.65 19.74
N LEU A 295 8.10 0.35 19.43
CA LEU A 295 8.87 1.16 20.39
C LEU A 295 8.55 2.65 20.19
N PRO A 296 7.41 3.16 20.72
CA PRO A 296 6.98 4.55 20.48
C PRO A 296 7.94 5.64 20.98
N TRP A 297 8.91 5.28 21.83
CA TRP A 297 9.96 6.18 22.32
C TRP A 297 11.15 6.31 21.34
N LEU A 298 11.22 5.47 20.30
CA LEU A 298 12.26 5.49 19.29
C LEU A 298 11.71 6.10 17.98
N ASP A 299 12.02 7.38 17.71
CA ASP A 299 11.64 8.09 16.48
C ASP A 299 12.55 7.63 15.34
N CYS A 300 12.12 6.60 14.61
CA CYS A 300 12.87 6.07 13.48
C CYS A 300 12.52 6.79 12.17
N ARG A 301 13.55 7.19 11.44
CA ARG A 301 13.44 7.77 10.10
C ARG A 301 14.40 7.06 9.16
N HIS A 302 14.00 7.03 7.90
CA HIS A 302 14.82 6.50 6.82
C HIS A 302 14.97 7.58 5.75
N VAL A 303 16.20 7.79 5.29
CA VAL A 303 16.50 8.70 4.17
C VAL A 303 17.33 7.94 3.16
N ASP A 304 16.87 7.98 1.90
CA ASP A 304 17.65 7.51 0.76
C ASP A 304 18.36 8.70 0.12
N LEU A 305 19.69 8.65 0.06
CA LEU A 305 20.55 9.69 -0.45
C LEU A 305 21.29 9.18 -1.68
N SER A 306 21.30 9.99 -2.74
CA SER A 306 22.17 9.74 -3.89
C SER A 306 23.61 10.13 -3.55
N LEU A 307 24.56 9.32 -3.98
CA LEU A 307 26.00 9.57 -3.82
C LEU A 307 26.53 10.68 -4.73
N ASP A 308 25.78 11.05 -5.76
CA ASP A 308 26.12 12.18 -6.65
C ASP A 308 25.87 13.56 -5.99
N SER A 309 25.47 13.57 -4.71
CA SER A 309 24.94 14.74 -4.00
C SER A 309 25.86 15.30 -2.91
N VAL A 310 27.09 14.80 -2.78
CA VAL A 310 28.07 15.23 -1.76
C VAL A 310 29.34 15.76 -2.40
#